data_AF-K9LJM2-F1
#
_entry.id   AF-K9LJM2-F1
#
_cell.length_a   1.000
_cell.length_b   1.000
_cell.length_c   1.000
_cell.angle_alpha   90.00
_cell.angle_beta   90.00
_cell.angle_gamma   90.00
#
_symmetry.space_group_name_H-M   'P 1'
#
loop_
_entity.id
_entity.type
_entity.pdbx_description
1 polymer ?
#
loop_
_entity_poly.entity_id
_entity_poly.type
_entity_poly.pdbx_seq_one_letter_code
_entity_poly.pdbx_strand_id
1 'polypeptide(L)'
;YTETFKVAESLMSAGMDEPMPKDLAPDWSGQHIWSLKIGAYHDGPEYGGQPGESGEFRMSNCSAVERICFESVGYWQTYIMKGMAHGSWNDATYCDGSFGMDRWLVKAKTFAEEAIRLSEIEKKVGINWVPQEFWKKGDWLDELTGVKIVKEFPGKTIFDLCPEPG
;
A
#
# COMPACT_ATOMS: atom_id res chain seq x y z
N TYR A 1 3.38 6.80 -13.55
CA TYR A 1 3.00 6.52 -12.16
C TYR A 1 1.55 6.89 -11.86
N THR A 2 1.06 8.10 -12.19
CA THR A 2 -0.33 8.50 -11.90
C THR A 2 -1.37 7.48 -12.39
N GLU A 3 -1.16 6.88 -13.58
CA GLU A 3 -2.01 5.79 -14.06
C GLU A 3 -1.94 4.54 -13.17
N THR A 4 -0.74 4.10 -12.77
CA THR A 4 -0.54 2.98 -11.83
C THR A 4 -1.22 3.23 -10.49
N PHE A 5 -1.07 4.44 -9.94
CA PHE A 5 -1.71 4.83 -8.69
C PHE A 5 -3.23 4.83 -8.80
N LYS A 6 -3.78 5.29 -9.92
CA LYS A 6 -5.24 5.31 -10.13
C LYS A 6 -5.84 3.91 -10.11
N VAL A 7 -5.12 2.91 -10.62
CA VAL A 7 -5.53 1.50 -10.51
C VAL A 7 -5.63 1.08 -9.03
N ALA A 8 -4.59 1.35 -8.23
CA ALA A 8 -4.57 1.02 -6.80
C ALA A 8 -5.66 1.75 -6.01
N GLU A 9 -5.77 3.06 -6.20
CA GLU A 9 -6.78 3.89 -5.54
C GLU A 9 -8.20 3.42 -5.87
N SER A 10 -8.44 3.02 -7.13
CA SER A 10 -9.76 2.56 -7.55
C SER A 10 -10.16 1.23 -6.90
N LEU A 11 -9.21 0.31 -6.69
CA LEU A 11 -9.45 -0.93 -5.93
C LEU A 11 -9.78 -0.62 -4.48
N MET A 12 -8.97 0.22 -3.82
CA MET A 12 -9.15 0.59 -2.43
C MET A 12 -10.51 1.28 -2.22
N SER A 13 -10.84 2.30 -3.03
CA SER A 13 -12.12 3.01 -2.94
C SER A 13 -13.33 2.12 -3.24
N ALA A 14 -13.17 1.09 -4.09
CA ALA A 14 -14.22 0.12 -4.35
C ALA A 14 -14.35 -0.97 -3.28
N GLY A 15 -13.43 -1.03 -2.30
CA GLY A 15 -13.38 -2.10 -1.31
C GLY A 15 -12.95 -3.45 -1.88
N MET A 16 -12.22 -3.43 -3.00
CA MET A 16 -11.78 -4.61 -3.76
C MET A 16 -10.27 -4.84 -3.68
N ASP A 17 -9.55 -4.08 -2.84
CA ASP A 17 -8.15 -4.41 -2.57
C ASP A 17 -8.10 -5.66 -1.67
N GLU A 18 -7.27 -6.63 -2.05
CA GLU A 18 -7.20 -7.93 -1.40
C GLU A 18 -5.82 -8.09 -0.74
N PRO A 19 -5.68 -7.78 0.57
CA PRO A 19 -6.70 -7.33 1.52
C PRO A 19 -6.83 -5.79 1.61
N MET A 20 -7.92 -5.32 2.22
CA MET A 20 -8.09 -3.91 2.61
C MET A 20 -7.20 -3.55 3.83
N PRO A 21 -6.85 -2.27 4.06
CA PRO A 21 -5.94 -1.85 5.15
C PRO A 21 -6.34 -2.33 6.55
N LYS A 22 -7.65 -2.33 6.85
CA LYS A 22 -8.21 -2.83 8.11
C LYS A 22 -7.96 -4.33 8.35
N ASP A 23 -7.63 -5.06 7.29
CA ASP A 23 -7.45 -6.51 7.30
C ASP A 23 -5.97 -6.91 7.26
N LEU A 24 -5.06 -5.95 7.16
CA LEU A 24 -3.62 -6.13 7.38
C LEU A 24 -3.27 -6.04 8.87
N ALA A 25 -2.05 -6.43 9.24
CA ALA A 25 -1.47 -6.08 10.53
C ALA A 25 -1.38 -4.54 10.65
N PRO A 26 -1.56 -3.97 11.86
CA PRO A 26 -1.43 -2.53 12.06
C PRO A 26 -0.05 -2.03 11.62
N ASP A 27 -0.01 -0.83 11.04
CA ASP A 27 1.21 -0.14 10.64
C ASP A 27 2.08 0.22 11.86
N TRP A 28 3.28 0.77 11.63
CA TRP A 28 4.20 1.12 12.73
C TRP A 28 3.59 2.02 13.82
N SER A 29 2.56 2.79 13.49
CA SER A 29 1.87 3.71 14.40
C SER A 29 0.80 3.04 15.26
N GLY A 30 0.46 1.78 14.96
CA GLY A 30 -0.66 1.08 15.59
C GLY A 30 -2.00 1.32 14.89
N GLN A 31 -1.99 1.86 13.67
CA GLN A 31 -3.20 2.20 12.91
C GLN A 31 -3.37 1.30 11.67
N HIS A 32 -4.52 1.40 11.00
CA HIS A 32 -4.81 0.68 9.76
C HIS A 32 -5.03 1.68 8.61
N ILE A 33 -4.09 2.60 8.42
CA ILE A 33 -4.13 3.58 7.34
C ILE A 33 -3.61 2.93 6.06
N TRP A 34 -4.23 3.24 4.91
CA TRP A 34 -3.77 2.78 3.61
C TRP A 34 -2.33 3.21 3.35
N SER A 35 -1.46 2.30 2.90
CA SER A 35 -0.02 2.59 2.77
C SER A 35 0.27 3.75 1.82
N LEU A 36 -0.54 3.86 0.77
CA LEU A 36 -0.36 4.85 -0.28
C LEU A 36 -1.08 6.18 0.00
N LYS A 37 -1.73 6.34 1.17
CA LYS A 37 -2.40 7.60 1.54
C LYS A 37 -1.37 8.70 1.72
N ILE A 38 -1.45 9.72 0.86
CA ILE A 38 -0.72 10.99 1.03
C ILE A 38 -1.69 12.00 1.62
N GLY A 39 -1.57 12.33 2.91
CA GLY A 39 -2.54 13.14 3.65
C GLY A 39 -2.76 14.56 3.10
N ALA A 40 -1.82 15.08 2.30
CA ALA A 40 -1.98 16.34 1.60
C ALA A 40 -2.93 16.27 0.37
N TYR A 41 -3.23 15.07 -0.12
CA TYR A 41 -4.01 14.84 -1.35
C TYR A 41 -5.21 13.91 -1.16
N HIS A 42 -5.21 13.12 -0.08
CA HIS A 42 -6.23 12.12 0.18
C HIS A 42 -6.81 12.35 1.56
N ASP A 43 -8.13 12.49 1.60
CA ASP A 43 -8.92 12.57 2.82
C ASP A 43 -10.21 11.77 2.62
N GLY A 44 -10.69 11.14 3.68
CA GLY A 44 -11.86 10.26 3.63
C GLY A 44 -11.73 9.01 4.50
N PRO A 45 -12.85 8.48 5.01
CA PRO A 45 -12.87 7.32 5.90
C PRO A 45 -12.28 6.05 5.26
N GLU A 46 -12.35 5.92 3.93
CA GLU A 46 -11.79 4.79 3.18
C GLU A 46 -10.27 4.68 3.28
N TYR A 47 -9.56 5.80 3.44
CA TYR A 47 -8.10 5.83 3.55
C TYR A 47 -7.60 5.59 4.98
N GLY A 48 -8.46 5.81 5.99
CA GLY A 48 -8.10 5.78 7.40
C GLY A 48 -7.30 7.00 7.88
N GLY A 49 -7.06 7.10 9.18
CA GLY A 49 -6.32 8.21 9.81
C GLY A 49 -7.09 9.53 9.87
N GLN A 50 -6.48 10.54 10.48
CA GLN A 50 -7.02 11.90 10.57
C GLN A 50 -6.84 12.68 9.25
N PRO A 51 -7.60 13.77 9.04
CA PRO A 51 -7.35 14.69 7.92
C PRO A 51 -5.91 15.22 7.95
N GLY A 52 -5.22 15.15 6.82
CA GLY A 52 -3.81 15.56 6.70
C GLY A 52 -2.78 14.48 7.13
N GLU A 53 -3.21 13.44 7.84
CA GLU A 53 -2.35 12.31 8.22
C GLU A 53 -2.09 11.41 7.01
N SER A 54 -0.83 11.05 6.78
CA SER A 54 -0.45 10.09 5.73
C SER A 54 -0.36 8.68 6.29
N GLY A 55 -0.50 7.68 5.41
CA GLY A 55 -0.18 6.31 5.78
C GLY A 55 1.32 6.08 5.87
N GLU A 56 1.71 4.95 6.47
CA GLU A 56 3.08 4.47 6.36
C GLU A 56 3.34 3.95 4.94
N PHE A 57 4.09 4.72 4.16
CA PHE A 57 4.47 4.36 2.78
C PHE A 57 5.53 3.25 2.77
N ARG A 58 5.15 2.05 2.32
CA ARG A 58 5.96 0.82 2.50
C ARG A 58 5.78 -0.19 1.37
N MET A 59 6.75 -1.11 1.27
CA MET A 59 6.72 -2.29 0.38
C MET A 59 6.35 -3.59 1.11
N SER A 60 6.17 -3.53 2.43
CA SER A 60 5.92 -4.65 3.34
C SER A 60 4.55 -4.51 4.01
N ASN A 61 3.98 -5.62 4.52
CA ASN A 61 2.67 -5.63 5.18
C ASN A 61 1.62 -4.77 4.43
N CYS A 62 1.41 -5.14 3.16
CA CYS A 62 0.55 -4.44 2.22
C CYS A 62 0.08 -5.39 1.10
N SER A 63 -0.90 -4.97 0.31
CA SER A 63 -1.36 -5.71 -0.86
C SER A 63 -0.28 -5.76 -1.95
N ALA A 64 -0.45 -6.67 -2.91
CA ALA A 64 0.46 -6.74 -4.05
C ALA A 64 0.47 -5.44 -4.86
N VAL A 65 -0.68 -4.78 -5.00
CA VAL A 65 -0.82 -3.54 -5.76
C VAL A 65 -0.18 -2.36 -5.02
N GLU A 66 -0.34 -2.28 -3.69
CA GLU A 66 0.37 -1.29 -2.87
C GLU A 66 1.89 -1.40 -3.03
N ARG A 67 2.44 -2.62 -2.94
CA ARG A 67 3.88 -2.87 -3.16
C ARG A 67 4.33 -2.51 -4.58
N ILE A 68 3.55 -2.85 -5.61
CA ILE A 68 3.85 -2.52 -7.01
C ILE A 68 3.92 -1.00 -7.20
N CYS A 69 2.99 -0.24 -6.60
CA CYS A 69 3.02 1.21 -6.61
C CYS A 69 4.27 1.74 -5.91
N PHE A 70 4.59 1.24 -4.72
CA PHE A 70 5.81 1.59 -4.00
C PHE A 70 7.06 1.38 -4.87
N GLU A 71 7.24 0.20 -5.45
CA GLU A 71 8.40 -0.14 -6.27
C GLU A 71 8.49 0.75 -7.53
N SER A 72 7.35 1.02 -8.17
CA SER A 72 7.29 1.86 -9.37
C SER A 72 7.79 3.28 -9.13
N VAL A 73 7.34 3.93 -8.06
CA VAL A 73 7.74 5.31 -7.75
C VAL A 73 9.03 5.40 -6.94
N GLY A 74 9.24 4.47 -6.01
CA GLY A 74 10.36 4.46 -5.06
C GLY A 74 11.65 3.91 -5.65
N TYR A 75 11.58 3.00 -6.62
CA TYR A 75 12.75 2.41 -7.28
C TYR A 75 12.86 2.90 -8.73
N TRP A 76 11.96 2.43 -9.60
CA TRP A 76 12.08 2.61 -11.05
C TRP A 76 12.05 4.07 -11.49
N GLN A 77 11.14 4.88 -10.93
CA GLN A 77 11.09 6.30 -11.26
C GLN A 77 12.35 7.05 -10.80
N THR A 78 13.00 6.61 -9.71
CA THR A 78 14.26 7.21 -9.26
C THR A 78 15.40 6.88 -10.21
N TYR A 79 15.38 5.72 -10.88
CA TYR A 79 16.38 5.34 -11.87
C TYR A 79 16.26 6.19 -13.14
N ILE A 80 15.05 6.62 -13.50
CA ILE A 80 14.84 7.59 -14.57
C ILE A 80 15.49 8.93 -14.21
N MET A 81 15.16 9.47 -13.04
CA MET A 81 15.71 10.76 -12.60
C MET A 81 17.24 10.70 -12.49
N LYS A 82 17.77 9.70 -11.78
CA LYS A 82 19.21 9.56 -11.55
C LYS A 82 19.96 9.15 -12.82
N GLY A 83 19.41 8.25 -13.62
CA GLY A 83 20.01 7.82 -14.89
C GLY A 83 20.18 9.00 -15.84
N MET A 84 19.11 9.78 -16.05
CA MET A 84 19.19 10.99 -16.90
C MET A 84 20.15 12.04 -16.32
N ALA A 85 20.14 12.26 -15.01
CA ALA A 85 21.02 13.24 -14.37
C ALA A 85 22.52 12.89 -14.44
N HIS A 86 22.86 11.59 -14.53
CA HIS A 86 24.25 11.11 -14.55
C HIS A 86 24.68 10.51 -15.90
N GLY A 87 23.88 10.71 -16.96
CA GLY A 87 24.19 10.23 -18.31
C GLY A 87 24.11 8.71 -18.50
N SER A 88 23.48 7.99 -17.56
CA SER A 88 23.18 6.55 -17.72
C SER A 88 21.84 6.39 -18.42
N TRP A 89 21.88 6.39 -19.76
CA TRP A 89 20.69 6.27 -20.60
C TRP A 89 19.92 4.98 -20.36
N ASN A 90 20.63 3.89 -20.02
CA ASN A 90 20.01 2.59 -19.84
C ASN A 90 19.34 2.46 -18.47
N ASP A 91 19.89 3.04 -17.40
CA ASP A 91 19.17 3.13 -16.10
C ASP A 91 17.87 3.92 -16.25
N ALA A 92 17.85 4.93 -17.12
CA ALA A 92 16.62 5.67 -17.37
C ALA A 92 15.61 4.93 -18.26
N THR A 93 16.00 3.82 -18.89
CA THR A 93 15.18 3.11 -19.88
C THR A 93 15.08 1.61 -19.58
N TYR A 94 15.98 0.79 -20.12
CA TYR A 94 15.89 -0.67 -20.10
C TYR A 94 16.31 -1.32 -18.78
N CYS A 95 17.30 -0.76 -18.08
CA CYS A 95 17.71 -1.18 -16.74
C CYS A 95 16.72 -0.64 -15.70
N ASP A 96 15.48 -1.09 -15.85
CA ASP A 96 14.36 -0.89 -14.94
C ASP A 96 13.93 0.58 -14.68
N GLY A 97 14.40 1.54 -15.47
CA GLY A 97 13.84 2.89 -15.51
C GLY A 97 12.45 2.91 -16.14
N SER A 98 12.31 3.57 -17.31
CA SER A 98 11.00 3.67 -17.99
C SER A 98 10.34 2.31 -18.21
N PHE A 99 11.06 1.33 -18.75
CA PHE A 99 10.48 0.02 -19.02
C PHE A 99 10.29 -0.82 -17.75
N GLY A 100 10.95 -0.46 -16.65
CA GLY A 100 10.60 -0.97 -15.32
C GLY A 100 9.22 -0.47 -14.89
N MET A 101 8.98 0.84 -14.97
CA MET A 101 7.66 1.39 -14.66
C MET A 101 6.55 0.81 -15.56
N ASP A 102 6.82 0.62 -16.86
CA ASP A 102 5.85 0.04 -17.80
C ASP A 102 5.46 -1.40 -17.41
N ARG A 103 6.45 -2.25 -17.08
CA ARG A 103 6.17 -3.61 -16.62
C ARG A 103 5.37 -3.63 -15.31
N TRP A 104 5.63 -2.70 -14.40
CA TRP A 104 4.89 -2.59 -13.15
C TRP A 104 3.47 -2.06 -13.35
N LEU A 105 3.24 -1.19 -14.34
CA LEU A 105 1.89 -0.78 -14.74
C LEU A 105 1.07 -1.96 -15.27
N VAL A 106 1.66 -2.77 -16.15
CA VAL A 106 0.99 -4.01 -16.64
C VAL A 106 0.66 -4.91 -15.46
N LYS A 107 1.62 -5.12 -14.56
CA LYS A 107 1.43 -5.95 -13.37
C LYS A 107 0.31 -5.43 -12.46
N ALA A 108 0.25 -4.13 -12.19
CA ALA A 108 -0.83 -3.52 -11.41
C ALA A 108 -2.20 -3.78 -12.04
N LYS A 109 -2.32 -3.58 -13.37
CA LYS A 109 -3.56 -3.85 -14.10
C LYS A 109 -3.97 -5.33 -14.04
N THR A 110 -3.02 -6.25 -14.12
CA THR A 110 -3.30 -7.69 -14.00
C THR A 110 -3.83 -8.06 -12.63
N PHE A 111 -3.18 -7.63 -11.54
CA PHE A 111 -3.67 -7.90 -10.18
C PHE A 111 -5.03 -7.27 -9.92
N ALA A 112 -5.26 -6.05 -10.43
CA ALA A 112 -6.55 -5.39 -10.32
C ALA A 112 -7.67 -6.14 -11.04
N GLU A 113 -7.42 -6.60 -12.27
CA GLU A 113 -8.36 -7.40 -13.04
C GLU A 113 -8.71 -8.71 -12.33
N GLU A 114 -7.73 -9.37 -11.73
CA GLU A 114 -7.94 -10.59 -10.94
C GLU A 114 -8.83 -10.35 -9.71
N ALA A 115 -8.51 -9.33 -8.90
CA ALA A 115 -9.30 -8.98 -7.71
C ALA A 115 -10.75 -8.60 -8.07
N ILE A 116 -10.95 -7.77 -9.11
CA ILE A 116 -12.28 -7.38 -9.58
C ILE A 116 -13.08 -8.60 -10.04
N ARG A 117 -12.46 -9.49 -10.82
CA ARG A 117 -13.15 -10.70 -11.33
C ARG A 117 -13.54 -11.65 -10.20
N LEU A 118 -12.67 -11.84 -9.21
CA LEU A 118 -12.97 -12.68 -8.05
C LEU A 118 -14.09 -12.07 -7.20
N SER A 119 -13.99 -10.78 -6.86
CA SER A 119 -15.01 -10.03 -6.12
C SER A 119 -16.40 -10.13 -6.79
N GLU A 120 -16.49 -9.99 -8.12
CA GLU A 120 -17.75 -10.10 -8.85
C GLU A 120 -18.29 -11.54 -8.88
N ILE A 121 -17.42 -12.56 -8.97
CA ILE A 121 -17.83 -13.96 -8.89
C ILE A 121 -18.37 -14.26 -7.50
N GLU A 122 -17.65 -13.89 -6.44
CA GLU A 122 -18.03 -14.13 -5.05
C GLU A 122 -19.37 -13.49 -4.71
N LYS A 123 -19.55 -12.23 -5.09
CA LYS A 123 -20.83 -11.52 -4.98
C LYS A 123 -21.96 -12.26 -5.70
N LYS A 124 -21.72 -12.77 -6.91
CA LYS A 124 -22.73 -13.50 -7.70
C LYS A 124 -23.11 -14.84 -7.07
N VAL A 125 -22.16 -15.53 -6.43
CA VAL A 125 -22.42 -16.83 -5.78
C VAL A 125 -22.78 -16.72 -4.30
N GLY A 126 -22.84 -15.50 -3.75
CA GLY A 126 -23.19 -15.24 -2.35
C GLY A 126 -22.08 -15.59 -1.36
N ILE A 127 -20.82 -15.59 -1.80
CA ILE A 127 -19.66 -15.73 -0.93
C ILE A 127 -19.25 -14.35 -0.43
N ASN A 128 -19.07 -14.23 0.88
CA ASN A 128 -18.39 -13.09 1.49
C ASN A 128 -16.98 -13.53 1.83
N TRP A 129 -16.01 -13.17 0.99
CA TRP A 129 -14.62 -13.52 1.23
C TRP A 129 -14.14 -12.94 2.56
N VAL A 130 -13.31 -13.72 3.25
CA VAL A 130 -12.70 -13.35 4.52
C VAL A 130 -11.19 -13.35 4.31
N PRO A 131 -10.50 -12.21 4.50
CA PRO A 131 -9.05 -12.14 4.44
C PRO A 131 -8.41 -13.16 5.37
N GLN A 132 -7.40 -13.85 4.83
CA GLN A 132 -6.72 -14.93 5.53
C GLN A 132 -5.90 -14.39 6.70
N GLU A 133 -5.70 -15.22 7.73
CA GLU A 133 -5.05 -14.80 8.99
C GLU A 133 -3.62 -14.32 8.81
N PHE A 134 -2.91 -14.80 7.77
CA PHE A 134 -1.53 -14.41 7.49
C PHE A 134 -1.36 -12.93 7.13
N TRP A 135 -2.46 -12.24 6.77
CA TRP A 135 -2.42 -10.78 6.59
C TRP A 135 -2.36 -10.02 7.91
N LYS A 136 -2.86 -10.62 9.01
CA LYS A 136 -2.96 -10.00 10.33
C LYS A 136 -1.87 -10.43 11.30
N LYS A 137 -1.37 -11.66 11.16
CA LYS A 137 -0.46 -12.30 12.11
C LYS A 137 0.57 -13.17 11.41
N GLY A 138 1.66 -13.42 12.12
CA GLY A 138 2.70 -14.37 11.72
C GLY A 138 3.99 -14.06 12.45
N ASP A 139 4.92 -15.02 12.50
CA ASP A 139 6.14 -14.94 13.32
C ASP A 139 6.93 -13.62 13.16
N TRP A 140 6.92 -13.03 11.97
CA TRP A 140 7.53 -11.71 11.74
C TRP A 140 6.60 -10.53 12.05
N LEU A 141 5.32 -10.62 11.69
CA LEU A 141 4.34 -9.55 11.93
C LEU A 141 4.11 -9.33 13.42
N ASP A 142 4.14 -10.39 14.21
CA ASP A 142 3.86 -10.38 15.65
C ASP A 142 4.93 -9.60 16.45
N GLU A 143 6.12 -9.40 15.87
CA GLU A 143 7.23 -8.65 16.46
C GLU A 143 7.18 -7.14 16.15
N LEU A 144 6.22 -6.68 15.35
CA LEU A 144 6.14 -5.29 14.90
C LEU A 144 5.54 -4.35 15.94
N THR A 145 5.97 -3.09 15.90
CA THR A 145 5.52 -2.01 16.78
C THR A 145 4.00 -1.83 16.77
N GLY A 146 3.38 -1.87 15.59
CA GLY A 146 1.92 -1.73 15.46
C GLY A 146 1.15 -2.77 16.27
N VAL A 147 1.57 -4.03 16.19
CA VAL A 147 0.95 -5.15 16.91
C VAL A 147 1.09 -4.96 18.42
N LYS A 148 2.27 -4.53 18.86
CA LYS A 148 2.52 -4.21 20.28
C LYS A 148 1.65 -3.05 20.77
N ILE A 149 1.54 -1.96 20.00
CA ILE A 149 0.73 -0.80 20.36
C ILE A 149 -0.74 -1.20 20.53
N VAL A 150 -1.31 -1.89 19.55
CA VAL A 150 -2.71 -2.32 19.60
C VAL A 150 -2.99 -3.23 20.80
N LYS A 151 -2.03 -4.10 21.15
CA LYS A 151 -2.17 -5.05 22.26
C LYS A 151 -1.96 -4.41 23.64
N GLU A 152 -0.93 -3.60 23.81
CA GLU A 152 -0.50 -3.09 25.12
C GLU A 152 -1.03 -1.69 25.44
N PHE A 153 -1.36 -0.90 24.42
CA PHE A 153 -1.80 0.49 24.53
C PHE A 153 -3.07 0.76 23.71
N PRO A 154 -4.18 0.02 23.98
CA PRO A 154 -5.40 0.14 23.19
C PRO A 154 -5.95 1.57 23.19
N GLY A 155 -6.34 2.04 21.99
CA GLY A 155 -6.89 3.38 21.78
C GLY A 155 -5.85 4.49 21.69
N LYS A 156 -4.55 4.15 21.66
CA LYS A 156 -3.45 5.09 21.42
C LYS A 156 -2.69 4.73 20.15
N THR A 157 -2.03 5.73 19.59
CA THR A 157 -1.06 5.61 18.49
C THR A 157 0.36 5.81 19.01
N ILE A 158 1.38 5.58 18.18
CA ILE A 158 2.76 5.90 18.56
C ILE A 158 2.96 7.39 18.86
N PHE A 159 2.20 8.27 18.21
CA PHE A 159 2.27 9.71 18.41
C PHE A 159 1.75 10.13 19.79
N ASP A 160 0.76 9.41 20.33
CA ASP A 160 0.30 9.62 21.72
C ASP A 160 1.32 9.11 22.76
N LEU A 161 2.07 8.06 22.39
CA LEU A 161 3.08 7.44 23.25
C LEU A 161 4.43 8.17 23.22
N CYS A 162 4.68 8.95 22.16
CA CYS A 162 5.87 9.77 21.96
C CYS A 162 5.46 11.23 21.71
N PRO A 163 4.96 11.94 22.74
CA PRO A 163 4.37 13.27 22.59
C PRO A 163 5.41 14.40 22.42
N GLU A 164 6.70 14.06 22.45
CA GLU A 164 7.77 15.05 22.40
C GLU A 164 7.87 15.71 21.01
N PRO A 165 8.30 16.98 20.93
CA PRO A 165 8.58 17.62 19.65
C PRO A 165 9.62 16.82 18.85
N GLY A 166 9.32 16.60 17.57
CA GLY A 166 10.21 15.91 16.62
C GLY A 166 11.39 16.74 16.14
#